data_AF-A0A3D5D5K5-F1
#
_entry.id   AF-A0A3D5D5K5-F1
#
_cell.length_a   1.000
_cell.length_b   1.000
_cell.length_c   1.000
_cell.angle_alpha   90.00
_cell.angle_beta   90.00
_cell.angle_gamma   90.00
#
_symmetry.space_group_name_H-M   'P 1'
#
loop_
_entity.id
_entity.type
_entity.pdbx_description
1 polymer ?
#
loop_
_entity_poly.entity_id
_entity_poly.type
_entity_poly.pdbx_seq_one_letter_code
_entity_poly.pdbx_strand_id
1 'polypeptide(L)'
;MFEWYRGGLEGVGGVTLNHEPANTKNTYWMVTALLDPMLEWPKEKLMAALDAEGIDSRPVFHPLSSLPAYEGHAEGAVARKRNESSYRLSPWGINLPSALRLTREQGQRVVKTLRQILGKT
;
A
#
# COMPACT_ATOMS: atom_id res chain seq x y z
N MET A 1 5.58 -8.29 13.35
CA MET A 1 5.95 -7.60 12.09
C MET A 1 5.11 -6.37 11.85
N PHE A 2 3.78 -6.48 11.74
CA PHE A 2 2.88 -5.32 11.59
C PHE A 2 3.17 -4.20 12.59
N GLU A 3 3.34 -4.54 13.86
CA GLU A 3 3.68 -3.60 14.95
C GLU A 3 4.95 -2.77 14.71
N TRP A 4 5.93 -3.31 13.99
CA TRP A 4 7.16 -2.58 13.67
C TRP A 4 6.87 -1.44 12.70
N TYR A 5 6.01 -1.69 11.72
CA TYR A 5 5.54 -0.67 10.77
C TYR A 5 4.59 0.31 11.46
N ARG A 6 3.64 -0.18 12.27
CA ARG A 6 2.67 0.64 12.99
C ARG A 6 3.35 1.67 13.89
N GLY A 7 4.25 1.24 14.76
CA GLY A 7 5.00 2.17 15.62
C GLY A 7 6.01 3.00 14.85
N GLY A 8 6.63 2.45 13.81
CA GLY A 8 7.64 3.15 13.01
C GLY A 8 7.10 4.29 12.15
N LEU A 9 5.87 4.13 11.64
CA LEU A 9 5.17 5.10 10.80
C LEU A 9 4.16 5.95 11.58
N GLU A 10 4.11 5.80 12.90
CA GLU A 10 3.31 6.68 13.76
C GLU A 10 3.73 8.14 13.57
N GLY A 11 2.75 9.04 13.43
CA GLY A 11 2.97 10.46 13.19
C GLY A 11 3.31 10.83 11.74
N VAL A 12 3.46 9.85 10.82
CA VAL A 12 3.63 10.14 9.39
C VAL A 12 2.27 10.51 8.80
N GLY A 13 2.00 11.82 8.72
CA GLY A 13 0.74 12.34 8.17
C GLY A 13 0.49 11.86 6.74
N GLY A 14 -0.76 11.47 6.46
CA GLY A 14 -1.17 10.93 5.16
C GLY A 14 -0.80 9.47 4.91
N VAL A 15 -0.27 8.73 5.90
CA VAL A 15 -0.05 7.29 5.80
C VAL A 15 -1.01 6.55 6.74
N THR A 16 -1.74 5.60 6.17
CA THR A 16 -2.61 4.69 6.94
C THR A 16 -2.17 3.26 6.71
N LEU A 17 -2.22 2.43 7.75
CA LEU A 17 -1.95 0.99 7.64
C LEU A 17 -3.24 0.18 7.72
N ASN A 18 -3.14 -1.16 7.66
CA ASN A 18 -4.27 -2.08 7.73
C ASN A 18 -5.24 -1.72 8.87
N HIS A 19 -6.53 -1.59 8.53
CA HIS A 19 -7.61 -1.50 9.52
C HIS A 19 -7.97 -2.90 10.05
N GLU A 20 -8.24 -3.01 11.35
CA GLU A 20 -8.79 -4.21 11.99
C GLU A 20 -10.20 -3.90 12.50
N PRO A 21 -11.26 -4.39 11.82
CA PRO A 21 -12.64 -4.21 12.25
C PRO A 21 -12.94 -4.83 13.62
N ALA A 22 -13.96 -4.30 14.31
CA ALA A 22 -14.42 -4.85 15.58
C ALA A 22 -14.77 -6.35 15.44
N ASN A 23 -14.44 -7.13 16.47
CA ASN A 23 -14.65 -8.58 16.53
C ASN A 23 -13.92 -9.38 15.43
N THR A 24 -12.83 -8.84 14.88
CA THR A 24 -11.96 -9.55 13.95
C THR A 24 -10.51 -9.54 14.44
N LYS A 25 -9.69 -10.42 13.88
CA LYS A 25 -8.25 -10.42 14.10
C LYS A 25 -7.55 -10.55 12.76
N ASN A 26 -6.72 -9.56 12.43
CA ASN A 26 -5.97 -9.54 11.19
C ASN A 26 -4.74 -10.45 11.32
N THR A 27 -4.54 -11.32 10.34
CA THR A 27 -3.34 -12.17 10.25
C THR A 27 -2.15 -11.45 9.64
N TYR A 28 -2.39 -10.27 9.05
CA TYR A 28 -1.40 -9.43 8.38
C TYR A 28 -0.58 -10.18 7.33
N TRP A 29 -1.25 -10.99 6.50
CA TRP A 29 -0.61 -11.66 5.34
C TRP A 29 0.25 -10.67 4.52
N MET A 30 -0.29 -9.47 4.30
CA MET A 30 0.47 -8.31 3.85
C MET A 30 0.28 -7.15 4.81
N VAL A 31 1.36 -6.42 5.07
CA VAL A 31 1.29 -5.09 5.68
C VAL A 31 1.07 -4.09 4.55
N THR A 32 -0.10 -3.47 4.53
CA THR A 32 -0.53 -2.56 3.46
C THR A 32 -0.51 -1.14 3.98
N ALA A 33 0.21 -0.27 3.29
CA ALA A 33 0.17 1.17 3.49
C ALA A 33 -0.70 1.81 2.39
N LEU A 34 -1.59 2.71 2.82
CA LEU A 34 -2.38 3.57 1.95
C LEU A 34 -1.90 5.00 2.16
N LEU A 35 -1.48 5.64 1.07
CA LEU A 35 -1.05 7.03 1.09
C LEU A 35 -2.20 7.96 0.71
N ASP A 36 -2.26 9.11 1.36
CA ASP A 36 -3.16 10.18 0.96
C ASP A 36 -2.65 10.81 -0.35
N PRO A 37 -3.53 11.11 -1.33
CA PRO A 37 -3.15 11.79 -2.57
C PRO A 37 -2.34 13.08 -2.37
N MET A 38 -2.52 13.80 -1.25
CA MET A 38 -1.77 15.01 -0.92
C MET A 38 -0.26 14.79 -0.81
N LEU A 39 0.19 13.54 -0.64
CA LEU A 39 1.60 13.20 -0.58
C LEU A 39 2.24 13.13 -1.97
N GLU A 40 1.46 13.12 -3.06
CA GLU A 40 1.98 13.04 -4.44
C GLU A 40 2.95 11.87 -4.69
N TRP A 41 2.68 10.76 -3.99
CA TRP A 41 3.39 9.50 -4.08
C TRP A 41 2.45 8.39 -4.54
N PRO A 42 2.04 8.36 -5.83
CA PRO A 42 1.32 7.22 -6.37
C PRO A 42 2.17 5.96 -6.26
N LYS A 43 1.52 4.80 -6.14
CA LYS A 43 2.16 3.53 -5.79
C LYS A 43 3.30 3.17 -6.74
N GLU A 44 3.19 3.44 -8.04
CA GLU A 44 4.23 3.12 -9.02
C GLU A 44 5.50 3.95 -8.76
N LYS A 45 5.33 5.24 -8.44
CA LYS A 45 6.43 6.15 -8.08
C LYS A 45 7.08 5.72 -6.76
N LEU A 46 6.27 5.37 -5.76
CA LEU A 46 6.76 4.90 -4.46
C LEU A 46 7.49 3.55 -4.58
N MET A 47 6.95 2.62 -5.36
CA MET A 47 7.56 1.33 -5.63
C MET A 47 8.94 1.49 -6.28
N ALA A 48 9.07 2.36 -7.29
CA ALA A 48 10.35 2.64 -7.92
C ALA A 48 11.37 3.24 -6.94
N ALA A 49 10.93 4.13 -6.04
CA ALA A 49 11.79 4.71 -5.02
C ALA A 49 12.25 3.68 -3.97
N LEU A 50 11.38 2.74 -3.58
CA LEU A 50 11.75 1.63 -2.70
C LEU A 50 12.70 0.63 -3.38
N ASP A 51 12.48 0.35 -4.66
CA ASP A 51 13.32 -0.55 -5.45
C ASP A 51 14.75 0.00 -5.62
N ALA A 52 14.90 1.31 -5.82
CA ALA A 52 16.21 1.99 -5.83
C ALA A 52 16.99 1.82 -4.52
N GLU A 53 16.28 1.58 -3.41
CA GLU A 53 16.84 1.27 -2.09
C GLU A 53 16.93 -0.25 -1.85
N GLY A 54 16.72 -1.10 -2.86
CA GLY A 54 16.73 -2.56 -2.72
C GLY A 54 15.67 -3.06 -1.75
N ILE A 55 14.48 -2.43 -1.73
CA ILE A 55 13.34 -2.83 -0.93
C ILE A 55 12.21 -3.24 -1.87
N ASP A 56 11.98 -4.56 -1.92
CA ASP A 56 10.85 -5.11 -2.67
C ASP A 56 9.52 -4.62 -2.11
N SER A 57 8.60 -4.30 -3.00
CA SER A 57 7.22 -3.97 -2.64
C SER A 57 6.24 -4.57 -3.66
N ARG A 58 4.95 -4.57 -3.33
CA ARG A 58 3.89 -5.01 -4.26
C ARG A 58 2.77 -3.98 -4.30
N PRO A 59 2.14 -3.73 -5.45
CA PRO A 59 1.03 -2.78 -5.52
C PRO A 59 -0.20 -3.35 -4.81
N VAL A 60 -1.06 -2.50 -4.26
CA VAL A 60 -2.46 -2.87 -4.07
C VAL A 60 -3.09 -3.07 -5.45
N PHE A 61 -3.96 -4.07 -5.56
CA PHE A 61 -4.49 -4.53 -6.84
C PHE A 61 -5.18 -3.41 -7.63
N HIS A 62 -5.10 -3.50 -8.95
CA HIS A 62 -5.93 -2.70 -9.84
C HIS A 62 -7.38 -3.19 -9.75
N PRO A 63 -8.38 -2.29 -9.85
CA PRO A 63 -9.78 -2.70 -9.97
C PRO A 63 -9.92 -3.71 -11.12
N LEU A 64 -10.64 -4.81 -10.92
CA LEU A 64 -10.81 -5.79 -12.00
C LEU A 64 -11.38 -5.15 -13.27
N SER A 65 -12.36 -4.24 -13.11
CA SER A 65 -12.96 -3.53 -14.23
C SER A 65 -12.01 -2.57 -14.97
N SER A 66 -10.79 -2.32 -14.47
CA SER A 66 -9.77 -1.55 -15.18
C SER A 66 -8.84 -2.41 -16.02
N LEU A 67 -8.87 -3.74 -15.86
CA LEU A 67 -7.96 -4.64 -16.58
C LEU A 67 -8.39 -4.78 -18.05
N PRO A 68 -7.43 -4.95 -18.99
CA PRO A 68 -7.71 -5.13 -20.41
C PRO A 68 -8.67 -6.28 -20.71
N ALA A 69 -8.64 -7.35 -19.89
CA ALA A 69 -9.54 -8.49 -20.04
C ALA A 69 -11.03 -8.15 -19.91
N TYR A 70 -11.39 -6.98 -19.37
CA TYR A 70 -12.77 -6.51 -19.24
C TYR A 70 -13.07 -5.28 -20.10
N GLU A 71 -12.19 -4.95 -21.05
CA GLU A 71 -12.43 -3.90 -22.03
C GLU A 71 -13.52 -4.33 -23.03
N GLY A 72 -14.41 -3.42 -23.41
CA GLY A 72 -15.53 -3.70 -24.32
C GLY A 72 -16.72 -4.46 -23.71
N HIS A 73 -16.57 -5.05 -22.52
CA HIS A 73 -17.68 -5.71 -21.81
C HIS A 73 -18.61 -4.68 -21.16
N ALA A 74 -19.92 -4.81 -21.40
CA ALA A 74 -20.94 -3.90 -20.86
C ALA A 74 -20.93 -3.88 -19.31
N GLU A 75 -20.79 -5.05 -18.70
CA GLU A 75 -20.69 -5.21 -17.25
C GLU A 75 -19.41 -4.56 -16.70
N GLY A 76 -18.32 -4.65 -17.47
CA GLY A 76 -17.07 -3.96 -17.16
C GLY A 76 -17.29 -2.46 -17.06
N ALA A 77 -17.92 -1.84 -18.07
CA ALA A 77 -18.19 -0.40 -18.10
C ALA A 77 -19.09 0.06 -16.93
N VAL A 78 -20.13 -0.71 -16.60
CA VAL A 78 -20.99 -0.43 -15.43
C VAL A 78 -20.17 -0.54 -14.13
N ALA A 79 -19.33 -1.58 -14.01
CA ALA A 79 -18.49 -1.78 -12.83
C ALA A 79 -17.45 -0.67 -12.64
N ARG A 80 -16.90 -0.06 -13.70
CA ARG A 80 -15.97 1.09 -13.58
C ARG A 80 -16.63 2.26 -12.84
N LYS A 81 -17.90 2.53 -13.12
CA LYS A 81 -18.67 3.61 -12.47
C LYS A 81 -19.02 3.29 -11.02
N ARG A 82 -19.33 2.02 -10.71
CA ARG A 82 -19.76 1.59 -9.37
C ARG A 82 -18.61 1.36 -8.39
N ASN A 83 -17.44 0.93 -8.87
CA ASN A 83 -16.35 0.46 -8.01
C ASN A 83 -15.50 1.60 -7.42
N GLU A 84 -16.11 2.70 -7.00
CA GLU A 84 -15.45 3.95 -6.60
C GLU A 84 -14.30 3.76 -5.61
N SER A 85 -14.52 2.97 -4.55
CA SER A 85 -13.50 2.69 -3.54
C SER A 85 -12.25 2.05 -4.15
N SER A 86 -12.40 1.09 -5.06
CA SER A 86 -11.25 0.43 -5.66
C SER A 86 -10.43 1.39 -6.55
N TYR A 87 -11.10 2.26 -7.31
CA TYR A 87 -10.42 3.26 -8.15
C TYR A 87 -9.79 4.37 -7.32
N ARG A 88 -10.39 4.72 -6.19
CA ARG A 88 -9.83 5.70 -5.26
C ARG A 88 -8.60 5.15 -4.53
N LEU A 89 -8.63 3.89 -4.10
CA LEU A 89 -7.57 3.31 -3.26
C LEU A 89 -6.41 2.74 -4.07
N SER A 90 -6.69 2.18 -5.26
CA SER A 90 -5.69 1.45 -6.04
C SER A 90 -4.44 2.27 -6.38
N PRO A 91 -4.50 3.56 -6.74
CA PRO A 91 -3.30 4.32 -7.09
C PRO A 91 -2.38 4.61 -5.90
N TRP A 92 -2.85 4.45 -4.66
CA TRP A 92 -2.13 4.92 -3.46
C TRP A 92 -1.81 3.81 -2.46
N GLY A 93 -2.22 2.58 -2.76
CA GLY A 93 -1.98 1.43 -1.90
C GLY A 93 -0.73 0.65 -2.31
N ILE A 94 0.09 0.32 -1.33
CA ILE A 94 1.29 -0.51 -1.48
C ILE A 94 1.38 -1.55 -0.36
N ASN A 95 1.85 -2.74 -0.67
CA ASN A 95 2.18 -3.79 0.28
C ASN A 95 3.69 -3.74 0.57
N LEU A 96 4.01 -3.56 1.84
CA LEU A 96 5.37 -3.53 2.37
C LEU A 96 5.89 -4.97 2.58
N PRO A 97 7.21 -5.19 2.65
CA PRO A 97 7.79 -6.48 3.00
C PRO A 97 7.14 -7.09 4.25
N SER A 98 6.51 -8.25 4.08
CA SER A 98 5.82 -8.98 5.15
C SER A 98 6.19 -10.47 5.21
N ALA A 99 7.26 -10.88 4.54
CA ALA A 99 7.69 -12.28 4.50
C ALA A 99 8.05 -12.78 5.91
N LEU A 100 7.70 -14.02 6.26
CA LEU A 100 7.94 -14.60 7.60
C LEU A 100 9.41 -14.54 8.06
N ARG A 101 10.36 -14.54 7.12
CA ARG A 101 11.80 -14.46 7.39
C ARG A 101 12.33 -13.04 7.62
N LEU A 102 11.48 -12.01 7.48
CA LEU A 102 11.89 -10.62 7.63
C LEU A 102 12.28 -10.34 9.08
N THR A 103 13.49 -9.83 9.29
CA THR A 103 13.95 -9.45 10.63
C THR A 103 13.40 -8.09 11.04
N ARG A 104 13.51 -7.77 12.34
CA ARG A 104 13.07 -6.47 12.86
C ARG A 104 13.90 -5.33 12.27
N GLU A 105 15.19 -5.54 12.10
CA GLU A 105 16.14 -4.57 11.53
C GLU A 105 15.80 -4.28 10.08
N GLN A 106 15.43 -5.30 9.31
CA GLN A 106 14.94 -5.14 7.94
C GLN A 106 13.62 -4.35 7.91
N GLY A 107 12.67 -4.65 8.80
CA GLY A 107 11.43 -3.87 8.93
C GLY A 107 11.70 -2.40 9.30
N GLN A 108 12.63 -2.15 10.22
CA GLN A 108 13.05 -0.80 10.60
C GLN A 108 13.74 -0.06 9.45
N ARG A 109 14.54 -0.76 8.63
CA ARG A 109 15.10 -0.19 7.40
C ARG A 109 13.99 0.29 6.47
N VAL A 110 12.95 -0.52 6.25
CA VAL A 110 11.80 -0.12 5.41
C VAL A 110 11.11 1.12 5.97
N VAL A 111 10.83 1.14 7.27
CA VAL A 111 10.23 2.31 7.94
C VAL A 111 11.08 3.57 7.73
N LYS A 112 12.39 3.47 7.99
CA LYS A 112 13.32 4.60 7.85
C LYS A 112 13.34 5.11 6.41
N THR A 113 13.43 4.20 5.43
CA THR A 113 13.44 4.57 4.01
C THR A 113 12.12 5.23 3.60
N LEU A 114 10.97 4.70 4.01
CA LEU A 114 9.67 5.33 3.73
C LEU A 114 9.60 6.75 4.31
N ARG A 115 10.02 6.92 5.56
CA ARG A 115 10.08 8.23 6.22
C ARG A 115 10.96 9.22 5.45
N GLN A 116 12.12 8.79 4.98
CA GLN A 116 13.01 9.60 4.16
C GLN A 116 12.38 9.98 2.80
N ILE A 117 11.79 9.02 2.08
CA ILE A 117 11.10 9.25 0.80
C ILE A 117 9.97 10.26 0.97
N LEU A 118 9.22 10.17 2.06
CA LEU A 118 8.10 11.06 2.37
C LEU A 118 8.53 12.41 3.00
N GLY A 119 9.83 12.65 3.18
CA GLY A 119 10.36 13.88 3.77
C GLY A 119 10.01 14.06 5.25
N LYS A 120 9.84 12.96 5.99
CA LYS A 120 9.47 12.93 7.42
C LYS A 120 10.58 12.25 8.23
N THR A 121 11.59 13.01 8.64
CA THR A 121 12.72 12.48 9.44
C THR A 121 12.28 12.01 10.82
#